data_AF-A0A3P7EC12-F1
#
_entry.id   AF-A0A3P7EC12-F1
#
_cell.length_a   1.000
_cell.length_b   1.000
_cell.length_c   1.000
_cell.angle_alpha   90.00
_cell.angle_beta   90.00
_cell.angle_gamma   90.00
#
_symmetry.space_group_name_H-M   'P 1'
#
loop_
_entity.id
_entity.type
_entity.pdbx_description
1 polymer ?
#
loop_
_entity_poly.entity_id
_entity_poly.type
_entity_poly.pdbx_seq_one_letter_code
_entity_poly.pdbx_strand_id
1 'polypeptide(L)'
;KCPKCRAAPKRLTQKKYCKRDYAVEVQVTRRESVDGWSKYQLIVLAIYKRDTGIRLRRGEQSLWISGKRTACKCPKIRVGRKYLILGRNDTNDISRPGIVFGARTVVLEWNDEDLEKIMRFSKKEKKGQCPARRRF
;
A
#
# COMPACT_ATOMS: atom_id res chain seq x y z
N LYS A 1 -12.68 21.89 0.67
CA LYS A 1 -11.91 21.42 1.85
C LYS A 1 -11.47 19.98 1.65
N CYS A 2 -10.22 19.62 1.98
CA CYS A 2 -9.72 18.24 1.89
C CYS A 2 -10.07 17.41 3.15
N PRO A 3 -10.53 16.16 3.02
CA PRO A 3 -10.76 15.29 4.18
C PRO A 3 -9.43 14.82 4.79
N LYS A 4 -9.47 14.41 6.07
CA LYS A 4 -8.31 13.83 6.76
C LYS A 4 -7.78 12.60 6.00
N CYS A 5 -6.48 12.60 5.69
CA CYS A 5 -5.83 11.47 5.03
C CYS A 5 -5.75 10.26 5.98
N ARG A 6 -6.51 9.20 5.70
CA ARG A 6 -6.53 7.96 6.50
C ARG A 6 -5.51 6.91 6.05
N ALA A 7 -4.85 7.14 4.93
CA ALA A 7 -3.89 6.19 4.33
C ALA A 7 -2.53 6.18 5.03
N ALA A 8 -2.16 7.24 5.76
CA ALA A 8 -0.92 7.31 6.53
C ALA A 8 -1.25 7.29 8.04
N PRO A 9 -1.57 6.13 8.62
CA PRO A 9 -1.88 6.05 10.04
C PRO A 9 -0.64 6.28 10.91
N LYS A 10 -0.79 6.93 12.07
CA LYS A 10 0.30 7.10 13.04
C LYS A 10 0.90 5.78 13.58
N ARG A 11 0.13 4.69 13.56
CA ARG A 11 0.55 3.38 14.07
C ARG A 11 0.05 2.26 13.16
N LEU A 12 0.94 1.38 12.76
CA LEU A 12 0.60 0.10 12.18
C LEU A 12 0.15 -0.87 13.28
N THR A 13 -0.91 -1.64 13.03
CA THR A 13 -1.48 -2.58 14.00
C THR A 13 -1.75 -3.91 13.32
N GLN A 14 -1.76 -5.00 14.06
CA GLN A 14 -2.07 -6.34 13.52
C GLN A 14 -3.41 -6.34 12.77
N LYS A 15 -4.45 -5.72 13.35
CA LYS A 15 -5.77 -5.58 12.71
C LYS A 15 -5.71 -4.84 11.37
N LYS A 16 -4.84 -3.83 11.23
CA LYS A 16 -4.68 -3.12 9.94
C LYS A 16 -4.01 -4.02 8.92
N TYR A 17 -2.94 -4.70 9.29
CA TYR A 17 -2.22 -5.66 8.45
C TYR A 17 -3.15 -6.80 7.98
N CYS A 18 -3.78 -7.53 8.91
CA CYS A 18 -4.67 -8.65 8.61
C CYS A 18 -5.87 -8.29 7.71
N LYS A 19 -6.32 -7.02 7.73
CA LYS A 19 -7.45 -6.53 6.92
C LYS A 19 -7.07 -6.15 5.47
N ARG A 20 -5.79 -6.22 5.14
CA ARG A 20 -5.25 -6.01 3.79
C ARG A 20 -4.90 -7.36 3.20
N ASP A 21 -4.88 -7.39 1.88
CA ASP A 21 -4.72 -8.60 1.10
C ASP A 21 -3.28 -8.69 0.56
N TYR A 22 -2.51 -7.58 0.63
CA TYR A 22 -1.06 -7.60 0.43
C TYR A 22 -0.33 -6.57 1.30
N ALA A 23 0.98 -6.76 1.43
CA ALA A 23 1.91 -5.86 2.09
C ALA A 23 3.28 -5.94 1.41
N VAL A 24 3.79 -4.81 0.91
CA VAL A 24 5.02 -4.72 0.11
C VAL A 24 5.92 -3.58 0.57
N GLU A 25 7.24 -3.80 0.50
CA GLU A 25 8.24 -2.73 0.54
C GLU A 25 8.51 -2.25 -0.89
N VAL A 26 8.46 -0.95 -1.10
CA VAL A 26 8.70 -0.33 -2.41
C VAL A 26 9.64 0.86 -2.30
N GLN A 27 10.38 1.12 -3.36
CA GLN A 27 11.08 2.39 -3.57
C GLN A 27 10.41 3.18 -4.70
N VAL A 28 10.20 4.47 -4.50
CA VAL A 28 9.58 5.35 -5.51
C VAL A 28 10.69 5.93 -6.39
N THR A 29 10.64 5.66 -7.69
CA THR A 29 11.69 6.07 -8.63
C THR A 29 11.31 7.29 -9.47
N ARG A 30 10.05 7.38 -9.90
CA ARG A 30 9.56 8.49 -10.74
C ARG A 30 8.11 8.82 -10.45
N ARG A 31 7.71 10.03 -10.80
CA ARG A 31 6.31 10.47 -10.82
C ARG A 31 5.98 11.10 -12.18
N GLU A 32 4.81 10.80 -12.71
CA GLU A 32 4.24 11.39 -13.91
C GLU A 32 2.73 11.66 -13.73
N SER A 33 2.18 12.53 -14.56
CA SER A 33 0.74 12.80 -14.62
C SER A 33 0.17 12.18 -15.89
N VAL A 34 -0.88 11.37 -15.75
CA VAL A 34 -1.52 10.63 -16.86
C VAL A 34 -3.02 10.73 -16.67
N ASP A 35 -3.74 11.37 -17.61
CA ASP A 35 -5.21 11.46 -17.63
C ASP A 35 -5.85 11.89 -16.30
N GLY A 36 -5.28 12.90 -15.64
CA GLY A 36 -5.76 13.39 -14.35
C GLY A 36 -5.39 12.50 -13.14
N TRP A 37 -4.63 11.43 -13.35
CA TRP A 37 -4.00 10.62 -12.32
C TRP A 37 -2.53 10.98 -12.14
N SER A 38 -2.04 10.85 -10.92
CA SER A 38 -0.60 10.79 -10.67
C SER A 38 -0.17 9.33 -10.65
N LYS A 39 0.71 8.96 -11.57
CA LYS A 39 1.34 7.65 -11.63
C LYS A 39 2.75 7.74 -11.06
N TYR A 40 3.02 6.90 -10.07
CA TYR A 40 4.34 6.76 -9.48
C TYR A 40 4.95 5.44 -9.97
N GLN A 41 6.14 5.49 -10.56
CA GLN A 41 6.91 4.28 -10.83
C GLN A 41 7.56 3.82 -9.52
N LEU A 42 7.48 2.52 -9.28
CA LEU A 42 7.95 1.85 -8.09
C LEU A 42 8.87 0.68 -8.44
N ILE A 43 9.84 0.41 -7.57
CA ILE A 43 10.53 -0.89 -7.51
C ILE A 43 10.04 -1.61 -6.26
N VAL A 44 9.42 -2.77 -6.43
CA VAL A 44 9.02 -3.65 -5.32
C VAL A 44 10.24 -4.43 -4.85
N LEU A 45 10.70 -4.09 -3.65
CA LEU A 45 11.88 -4.67 -3.00
C LEU A 45 11.55 -5.97 -2.28
N ALA A 46 10.42 -6.01 -1.56
CA ALA A 46 9.99 -7.20 -0.81
C ALA A 46 8.46 -7.33 -0.77
N ILE A 47 7.98 -8.56 -0.66
CA ILE A 47 6.56 -8.90 -0.51
C ILE A 47 6.40 -9.68 0.80
N TYR A 48 5.73 -9.09 1.79
CA TYR A 48 5.51 -9.70 3.11
C TYR A 48 4.15 -10.37 3.25
N LYS A 49 3.20 -9.98 2.41
CA LYS A 49 1.88 -10.59 2.30
C LYS A 49 1.39 -10.49 0.87
N ARG A 50 0.78 -11.56 0.36
CA ARG A 50 0.10 -11.60 -0.93
C ARG A 50 -0.96 -12.70 -0.91
N ASP A 51 -2.22 -12.31 -0.78
CA ASP A 51 -3.35 -13.22 -0.89
C ASP A 51 -3.56 -13.65 -2.36
N THR A 52 -4.32 -14.73 -2.54
CA THR A 52 -4.69 -15.24 -3.86
C THR A 52 -5.42 -14.16 -4.69
N GLY A 53 -5.05 -14.02 -5.97
CA GLY A 53 -5.65 -13.05 -6.89
C GLY A 53 -5.00 -11.66 -6.90
N ILE A 54 -4.06 -11.37 -5.99
CA ILE A 54 -3.30 -10.12 -6.04
C ILE A 54 -2.20 -10.20 -7.12
N ARG A 55 -2.27 -9.30 -8.11
CA ARG A 55 -1.31 -9.22 -9.23
C ARG A 55 -0.11 -8.32 -8.90
N LEU A 56 0.70 -8.75 -7.93
CA LEU A 56 1.95 -8.09 -7.53
C LEU A 56 3.16 -9.04 -7.63
N ARG A 57 4.25 -8.52 -8.17
CA ARG A 57 5.57 -9.18 -8.28
C ARG A 57 6.69 -8.24 -7.83
N ARG A 58 7.86 -8.83 -7.53
CA ARG A 58 9.10 -8.05 -7.28
C ARG A 58 9.53 -7.35 -8.58
N GLY A 59 10.26 -6.24 -8.43
CA GLY A 59 10.71 -5.42 -9.56
C GLY A 59 9.73 -4.29 -9.89
N GLU A 60 9.74 -3.84 -11.14
CA GLU A 60 8.98 -2.66 -11.57
C GLU A 60 7.47 -2.83 -11.43
N GLN A 61 6.84 -1.84 -10.81
CA GLN A 61 5.39 -1.69 -10.65
C GLN A 61 5.02 -0.21 -10.74
N SER A 62 3.72 0.08 -10.77
CA SER A 62 3.21 1.44 -10.68
C SER A 62 2.25 1.59 -9.50
N LEU A 63 2.18 2.80 -8.94
CA LEU A 63 1.14 3.23 -8.01
C LEU A 63 0.37 4.40 -8.61
N TRP A 64 -0.93 4.22 -8.77
CA TRP A 64 -1.85 5.18 -9.36
C TRP A 64 -2.64 5.89 -8.28
N ILE A 65 -2.63 7.23 -8.28
CA ILE A 65 -3.32 8.04 -7.29
C ILE A 65 -4.14 9.10 -8.02
N SER A 66 -5.46 9.14 -7.77
CA SER A 66 -6.35 10.11 -8.43
C SER A 66 -5.90 11.56 -8.17
N GLY A 67 -6.05 12.46 -9.13
CA GLY A 67 -5.70 13.88 -8.97
C GLY A 67 -6.32 14.53 -7.73
N LYS A 68 -7.56 14.20 -7.38
CA LYS A 68 -8.23 14.70 -6.16
C LYS A 68 -7.46 14.35 -4.88
N ARG A 69 -6.87 13.16 -4.81
CA ARG A 69 -6.10 12.67 -3.65
C ARG A 69 -4.74 13.34 -3.57
N THR A 70 -4.05 13.49 -4.70
CA THR A 70 -2.74 14.15 -4.75
C THR A 70 -2.83 15.65 -4.53
N ALA A 71 -3.88 16.33 -5.03
CA ALA A 71 -4.18 17.72 -4.71
C ALA A 71 -4.37 17.94 -3.19
N CYS A 72 -4.96 16.96 -2.51
CA CYS A 72 -5.08 16.93 -1.05
C CYS A 72 -3.82 16.42 -0.31
N LYS A 73 -2.69 16.24 -1.00
CA LYS A 73 -1.43 15.70 -0.45
C LYS A 73 -1.61 14.37 0.30
N CYS A 74 -2.50 13.50 -0.19
CA CYS A 74 -2.84 12.22 0.43
C CYS A 74 -2.65 11.07 -0.57
N PRO A 75 -1.65 10.18 -0.38
CA PRO A 75 -0.62 10.20 0.65
C PRO A 75 0.50 11.20 0.32
N LYS A 76 1.33 11.54 1.30
CA LYS A 76 2.58 12.29 1.08
C LYS A 76 3.68 11.33 0.62
N ILE A 77 3.70 11.03 -0.67
CA ILE A 77 4.76 10.22 -1.31
C ILE A 77 5.78 11.14 -1.98
N ARG A 78 7.06 10.78 -1.86
CA ARG A 78 8.19 11.47 -2.49
C ARG A 78 9.04 10.49 -3.29
N VAL A 79 9.58 10.96 -4.41
CA VAL A 79 10.56 10.23 -5.21
C VAL A 79 11.86 10.03 -4.40
N GLY A 80 12.55 8.92 -4.63
CA GLY A 80 13.78 8.53 -3.94
C GLY A 80 13.57 7.90 -2.55
N ARG A 81 12.33 7.87 -2.04
CA ARG A 81 12.01 7.33 -0.71
C ARG A 81 11.43 5.92 -0.79
N LYS A 82 11.60 5.17 0.29
CA LYS A 82 11.03 3.83 0.49
C LYS A 82 9.74 3.90 1.30
N TYR A 83 8.80 3.02 0.99
CA TYR A 83 7.50 2.93 1.66
C TYR A 83 7.08 1.49 1.86
N LEU A 84 6.34 1.26 2.95
CA LEU A 84 5.52 0.07 3.13
C LEU A 84 4.11 0.38 2.62
N ILE A 85 3.65 -0.37 1.61
CA ILE A 85 2.30 -0.25 1.05
C ILE A 85 1.50 -1.51 1.38
N LEU A 86 0.34 -1.32 1.99
CA LEU A 86 -0.62 -2.40 2.23
C LEU A 86 -1.94 -2.04 1.56
N GLY A 87 -2.44 -2.92 0.70
CA GLY A 87 -3.69 -2.70 -0.03
C GLY A 87 -4.61 -3.91 -0.01
N ARG A 88 -5.61 -3.87 -0.86
CA ARG A 88 -6.61 -4.94 -1.00
C ARG A 88 -6.53 -5.52 -2.40
N ASN A 89 -7.64 -5.88 -3.01
CA ASN A 89 -7.70 -6.31 -4.39
C ASN A 89 -7.63 -5.14 -5.40
N ASP A 90 -6.84 -4.11 -5.09
CA ASP A 90 -6.65 -2.87 -5.88
C ASP A 90 -5.48 -3.00 -6.88
N THR A 91 -5.26 -4.20 -7.43
CA THR A 91 -4.19 -4.51 -8.40
C THR A 91 -4.66 -5.05 -9.75
N ASN A 92 -5.99 -5.15 -9.93
CA ASN A 92 -6.59 -5.82 -11.10
C ASN A 92 -7.16 -4.84 -12.14
N ASP A 93 -6.92 -3.54 -11.99
CA ASP A 93 -7.39 -2.54 -12.94
C ASP A 93 -6.53 -2.56 -14.21
N ILE A 94 -7.12 -3.01 -15.32
CA ILE A 94 -6.43 -3.13 -16.62
C ILE A 94 -6.04 -1.75 -17.17
N SER A 95 -6.88 -0.73 -16.95
CA SER A 95 -6.61 0.65 -17.40
C SER A 95 -5.48 1.31 -16.61
N ARG A 96 -5.18 0.79 -15.41
CA ARG A 96 -4.16 1.32 -14.50
C ARG A 96 -3.30 0.18 -13.93
N PRO A 97 -2.42 -0.43 -14.75
CA PRO A 97 -1.60 -1.57 -14.34
C PRO A 97 -0.75 -1.25 -13.11
N GLY A 98 -0.81 -2.10 -12.08
CA GLY A 98 -0.12 -1.92 -10.81
C GLY A 98 -1.09 -1.68 -9.65
N ILE A 99 -0.66 -0.95 -8.63
CA ILE A 99 -1.47 -0.64 -7.44
C ILE A 99 -2.32 0.60 -7.72
N VAL A 100 -3.63 0.53 -7.49
CA VAL A 100 -4.53 1.69 -7.51
C VAL A 100 -4.80 2.14 -6.08
N PHE A 101 -4.40 3.37 -5.74
CA PHE A 101 -4.59 3.92 -4.41
C PHE A 101 -6.07 4.12 -4.09
N GLY A 102 -6.57 3.36 -3.12
CA GLY A 102 -7.95 3.37 -2.66
C GLY A 102 -8.14 3.82 -1.21
N ALA A 103 -9.39 3.77 -0.75
CA ALA A 103 -9.75 4.13 0.63
C ALA A 103 -9.18 3.18 1.70
N ARG A 104 -8.73 1.99 1.30
CA ARG A 104 -8.19 0.96 2.20
C ARG A 104 -6.67 0.81 2.09
N THR A 105 -6.05 1.47 1.14
CA THR A 105 -4.59 1.50 1.00
C THR A 105 -3.98 2.20 2.22
N VAL A 106 -2.92 1.60 2.74
CA VAL A 106 -2.08 2.14 3.80
C VAL A 106 -0.70 2.36 3.20
N VAL A 107 -0.14 3.54 3.44
CA VAL A 107 1.19 3.94 2.98
C VAL A 107 1.93 4.50 4.18
N LEU A 108 3.02 3.85 4.57
CA LEU A 108 3.92 4.26 5.64
C LEU A 108 5.30 4.49 5.04
N GLU A 109 5.97 5.57 5.44
CA GLU A 109 7.38 5.72 5.12
C GLU A 109 8.15 4.58 5.79
N TRP A 110 9.08 3.99 5.03
CA TRP A 110 9.83 2.83 5.51
C TRP A 110 10.64 3.19 6.76
N ASN A 111 10.60 2.31 7.74
CA ASN A 111 11.41 2.35 8.96
C ASN A 111 11.48 0.93 9.55
N ASP A 112 12.51 0.67 10.34
CA ASP A 112 12.75 -0.67 10.91
C ASP A 112 11.64 -1.11 11.86
N GLU A 113 11.07 -0.19 12.67
CA GLU A 113 10.02 -0.55 13.63
C GLU A 113 8.74 -1.08 12.97
N ASP A 114 8.30 -0.44 11.88
CA ASP A 114 7.12 -0.86 11.14
C ASP A 114 7.38 -2.15 10.35
N LEU A 115 8.61 -2.34 9.86
CA LEU A 115 9.04 -3.59 9.26
C LEU A 115 9.00 -4.75 10.27
N GLU A 116 9.58 -4.58 11.46
CA GLU A 116 9.51 -5.58 12.53
C GLU A 116 8.06 -5.93 12.90
N LYS A 117 7.19 -4.92 12.97
CA LYS A 117 5.74 -5.12 13.20
C LYS A 117 5.13 -5.96 12.07
N ILE A 118 5.41 -5.65 10.80
CA ILE A 118 4.94 -6.44 9.66
C ILE A 118 5.40 -7.90 9.77
N MET A 119 6.69 -8.12 10.06
CA MET A 119 7.24 -9.47 10.19
C MET A 119 6.57 -10.25 11.33
N ARG A 120 6.35 -9.59 12.47
CA ARG A 120 5.60 -10.17 13.60
C ARG A 120 4.15 -10.47 13.22
N PHE A 121 3.47 -9.58 12.52
CA PHE A 121 2.08 -9.79 12.10
C PHE A 121 1.94 -10.89 11.05
N SER A 122 2.88 -11.00 10.11
CA SER A 122 2.95 -12.11 9.15
C SER A 122 3.05 -13.46 9.85
N LYS A 123 3.94 -13.58 10.85
CA LYS A 123 4.08 -14.80 11.67
C LYS A 123 2.76 -15.13 12.40
N LYS A 124 2.08 -14.14 12.97
CA LYS A 124 0.79 -14.33 13.65
C LYS A 124 -0.33 -14.72 12.69
N GLU A 125 -0.38 -14.11 11.50
CA GLU A 125 -1.36 -14.45 10.46
C GLU A 125 -1.21 -15.91 10.01
N LYS A 126 0.02 -16.38 9.77
CA LYS A 126 0.30 -17.78 9.45
C LYS A 126 -0.16 -18.76 10.54
N LYS A 127 -0.22 -18.32 11.80
CA LYS A 127 -0.74 -19.09 12.94
C LYS A 127 -2.27 -18.94 13.12
N GLY A 128 -2.98 -18.30 12.17
CA GLY A 128 -4.42 -18.06 12.27
C GLY A 128 -4.82 -17.00 13.30
N GLN A 129 -3.88 -16.24 13.86
CA GLN A 129 -4.12 -15.30 14.97
C GLN A 129 -4.58 -13.91 14.49
N CYS A 130 -5.08 -13.80 13.25
CA CYS A 130 -5.67 -12.56 12.78
C CYS A 130 -7.06 -12.37 13.41
N PRO A 131 -7.38 -11.17 13.92
CA PRO A 131 -8.73 -10.92 14.43
C PRO A 131 -9.77 -11.16 13.34
N ALA A 132 -10.90 -11.79 13.71
CA ALA A 132 -11.98 -12.07 12.79
C ALA A 132 -12.38 -10.82 11.98
N ARG A 133 -12.47 -10.98 10.65
CA ARG A 133 -13.04 -9.94 9.79
C ARG A 133 -14.55 -9.93 10.02
N ARG A 134 -15.00 -9.08 10.95
CA ARG A 134 -16.39 -8.67 11.10
C ARG A 134 -17.02 -8.42 9.71
N ARG A 135 -17.91 -9.31 9.25
CA ARG A 135 -18.75 -9.17 8.05
C ARG A 135 -19.94 -8.29 8.46
N PHE A 136 -19.88 -7.01 8.14
CA PHE A 136 -21.01 -6.08 8.20
C PHE A 136 -21.08 -5.43 6.83
#